data_AF-A0A6A0HPH4-F1
#
_entry.id   AF-A0A6A0HPH4-F1
#
_cell.length_a   1.000
_cell.length_b   1.000
_cell.length_c   1.000
_cell.angle_alpha   90.00
_cell.angle_beta   90.00
_cell.angle_gamma   90.00
#
_symmetry.space_group_name_H-M   'P 1'
#
loop_
_entity.id
_entity.type
_entity.pdbx_description
1 polymer ?
#
loop_
_entity_poly.entity_id
_entity_poly.type
_entity_poly.pdbx_seq_one_letter_code
_entity_poly.pdbx_strand_id
1 'polypeptide(L)'
;MVVVMASSRRNQSRENEMQTIVVEANFQKEVLENPEPVLVEFGADWCGASHMLAPILEQLREEFKEQIKIVRVDIDACSRVAAEYGIQDIPMLVFFKNGQLVDQIISLAPRPIIANKLRALLR
;
A
#
# COMPACT_ATOMS: atom_id res chain seq x y z
N MET A 1 19.54 25.39 42.02
CA MET A 1 19.76 23.98 41.67
C MET A 1 18.45 23.22 41.83
N VAL A 2 17.65 23.17 40.77
CA VAL A 2 16.73 22.05 40.50
C VAL A 2 16.76 21.89 38.98
N VAL A 3 17.39 20.82 38.54
CA VAL A 3 17.41 20.38 37.15
C VAL A 3 16.10 19.63 36.92
N VAL A 4 15.26 20.08 35.97
CA VAL A 4 14.21 19.23 35.40
C VAL A 4 14.62 18.96 33.96
N MET A 5 15.08 17.73 33.72
CA MET A 5 15.44 17.21 32.42
C MET A 5 14.19 16.75 31.65
N ALA A 6 14.25 17.01 30.35
CA ALA A 6 13.77 16.18 29.24
C ALA A 6 12.30 15.73 29.21
N SER A 7 11.56 16.26 28.23
CA SER A 7 10.57 15.48 27.48
C SER A 7 10.44 16.08 26.08
N SER A 8 11.24 15.57 25.14
CA SER A 8 11.24 15.92 23.73
C SER A 8 9.89 15.56 23.09
N ARG A 9 8.96 16.51 22.96
CA ARG A 9 7.80 16.41 22.05
C ARG A 9 8.24 16.69 20.62
N ARG A 10 9.13 15.84 20.08
CA ARG A 10 9.62 15.97 18.70
C ARG A 10 9.66 14.65 17.93
N ASN A 11 8.93 13.64 18.39
CA ASN A 11 8.98 12.30 17.79
C ASN A 11 7.61 11.63 17.61
N GLN A 12 6.57 12.38 17.21
CA GLN A 12 5.23 11.80 17.03
C GLN A 12 4.56 12.17 15.69
N SER A 13 5.34 12.41 14.64
CA SER A 13 4.80 12.73 13.30
C SER A 13 5.61 12.14 12.14
N ARG A 14 6.42 11.11 12.39
CA ARG A 14 7.16 10.36 11.36
C ARG A 14 6.88 8.85 11.35
N GLU A 15 6.04 8.40 12.28
CA GLU A 15 5.46 7.05 12.30
C GLU A 15 4.01 7.07 11.78
N ASN A 16 3.65 8.06 10.95
CA ASN A 16 2.49 7.89 10.08
C ASN A 16 2.91 6.83 9.05
N GLU A 17 2.24 5.69 9.15
CA GLU A 17 2.49 4.39 8.54
C GLU A 17 3.32 4.45 7.26
N MET A 18 4.62 4.27 7.43
CA MET A 18 5.54 4.02 6.34
C MET A 18 4.97 2.91 5.47
N GLN A 19 4.77 3.22 4.20
CA GLN A 19 4.28 2.30 3.17
C GLN A 19 4.87 0.91 3.39
N THR A 20 4.04 -0.06 3.77
CA THR A 20 4.52 -1.41 4.06
C THR A 20 5.07 -1.99 2.77
N ILE A 21 6.40 -2.10 2.71
CA ILE A 21 7.11 -2.70 1.58
C ILE A 21 7.01 -4.22 1.74
N VAL A 22 6.37 -4.84 0.76
CA VAL A 22 6.25 -6.29 0.65
C VAL A 22 7.37 -6.78 -0.25
N VAL A 23 8.09 -7.79 0.22
CA VAL A 23 9.13 -8.53 -0.50
C VAL A 23 8.60 -9.90 -0.91
N GLU A 24 9.24 -10.58 -1.86
CA GLU A 24 8.74 -11.88 -2.34
C GLU A 24 8.50 -12.89 -1.22
N ALA A 25 9.39 -12.91 -0.22
CA ALA A 25 9.33 -13.85 0.90
C ALA A 25 8.12 -13.63 1.82
N ASN A 26 7.54 -12.43 1.87
CA ASN A 26 6.41 -12.12 2.74
C ASN A 26 5.10 -11.85 1.99
N PHE A 27 5.10 -11.80 0.65
CA PHE A 27 3.89 -11.55 -0.14
C PHE A 27 2.72 -12.49 0.22
N GLN A 28 3.00 -13.80 0.35
CA GLN A 28 1.98 -14.77 0.73
C GLN A 28 1.31 -14.42 2.06
N LYS A 29 2.10 -14.13 3.10
CA LYS A 29 1.59 -13.80 4.43
C LYS A 29 0.91 -12.43 4.46
N GLU A 30 1.53 -11.44 3.84
CA GLU A 30 1.12 -10.04 3.96
C GLU A 30 -0.08 -9.71 3.07
N VAL A 31 -0.28 -10.45 1.97
CA VAL A 31 -1.32 -10.21 0.96
C VAL A 31 -2.32 -11.36 0.88
N LEU A 32 -1.84 -12.60 0.68
CA LEU A 32 -2.72 -13.71 0.34
C LEU A 32 -3.43 -14.33 1.56
N GLU A 33 -2.74 -14.37 2.69
CA GLU A 33 -3.24 -14.90 3.96
C GLU A 33 -3.80 -13.81 4.89
N ASN A 34 -3.83 -12.56 4.43
CA ASN A 34 -4.35 -11.46 5.23
C ASN A 34 -5.87 -11.56 5.36
N PRO A 35 -6.43 -11.47 6.59
CA PRO A 35 -7.87 -11.58 6.80
C PRO A 35 -8.63 -10.35 6.29
N GLU A 36 -7.99 -9.17 6.27
CA GLU A 36 -8.53 -7.97 5.67
C GLU A 36 -8.33 -7.96 4.14
N PRO A 37 -9.18 -7.23 3.38
CA PRO A 37 -8.86 -6.93 1.99
C PRO A 37 -7.55 -6.16 1.87
N VAL A 38 -6.77 -6.47 0.83
CA VAL A 38 -5.46 -5.87 0.61
C VAL A 38 -5.42 -5.16 -0.73
N LEU A 39 -5.01 -3.89 -0.73
CA LEU A 39 -4.61 -3.15 -1.92
C LEU A 39 -3.10 -3.21 -2.07
N VAL A 40 -2.63 -3.76 -3.18
CA VAL A 40 -1.22 -3.81 -3.55
C VAL A 40 -0.95 -2.77 -4.64
N GLU A 41 -0.03 -1.85 -4.38
CA GLU A 41 0.57 -1.01 -5.41
C GLU A 41 1.86 -1.67 -5.92
N PHE A 42 1.85 -2.12 -7.16
CA PHE A 42 3.07 -2.48 -7.89
C PHE A 42 3.66 -1.23 -8.51
N GLY A 43 4.85 -0.83 -8.07
CA GLY A 43 5.50 0.39 -8.51
C GLY A 43 7.02 0.31 -8.41
N ALA A 44 7.67 1.43 -8.74
CA ALA A 44 9.12 1.59 -8.61
C ALA A 44 9.48 3.04 -8.31
N ASP A 45 10.64 3.28 -7.71
CA ASP A 45 11.07 4.62 -7.26
C ASP A 45 11.50 5.53 -8.42
N TRP A 46 11.83 4.96 -9.57
CA TRP A 46 12.13 5.71 -10.79
C TRP A 46 10.87 6.12 -11.58
N CYS A 47 9.68 5.67 -11.16
CA CYS A 47 8.43 5.96 -11.85
C CYS A 47 7.73 7.20 -11.25
N GLY A 48 7.69 8.30 -12.01
CA GLY A 48 7.03 9.54 -11.61
C GLY A 48 5.54 9.40 -11.28
N ALA A 49 4.82 8.53 -11.99
CA ALA A 49 3.40 8.27 -11.71
C ALA A 49 3.18 7.53 -10.38
N SER A 50 4.13 6.69 -9.94
CA SER A 50 4.08 6.04 -8.63
C SER A 50 4.22 7.08 -7.51
N HIS A 51 5.11 8.07 -7.67
CA HIS A 51 5.25 9.19 -6.72
C HIS A 51 3.99 10.03 -6.58
N MET A 52 3.22 10.22 -7.66
CA MET A 52 1.93 10.93 -7.61
C MET A 52 0.85 10.13 -6.87
N LEU A 53 0.93 8.79 -6.92
CA LEU A 53 -0.05 7.90 -6.31
C LEU A 53 0.21 7.73 -4.81
N ALA A 54 1.47 7.77 -4.37
CA ALA A 54 1.85 7.65 -2.96
C ALA A 54 1.05 8.54 -1.98
N PRO A 55 0.90 9.87 -2.18
CA PRO A 55 0.11 10.70 -1.27
C PRO A 55 -1.39 10.39 -1.30
N ILE A 56 -1.90 9.85 -2.41
CA ILE A 56 -3.29 9.40 -2.52
C ILE A 56 -3.49 8.14 -1.69
N LEU A 57 -2.59 7.15 -1.82
CA LEU A 57 -2.64 5.91 -1.05
C LEU A 57 -2.49 6.17 0.45
N GLU A 58 -1.67 7.15 0.84
CA GLU A 58 -1.52 7.54 2.24
C GLU A 58 -2.82 8.10 2.83
N GLN A 59 -3.51 8.98 2.10
CA GLN A 59 -4.83 9.45 2.53
C GLN A 59 -5.87 8.33 2.64
N LEU A 60 -5.74 7.29 1.82
CA LEU A 60 -6.62 6.12 1.87
C LEU A 60 -6.26 5.20 3.04
N ARG A 61 -4.97 5.05 3.39
CA ARG A 61 -4.56 4.35 4.62
C ARG A 61 -5.22 4.96 5.84
N GLU A 62 -5.17 6.29 5.95
CA GLU A 62 -5.79 7.02 7.05
C GLU A 62 -7.33 6.89 7.08
N GLU A 63 -7.98 6.79 5.91
CA GLU A 63 -9.43 6.63 5.82
C GLU A 63 -9.87 5.21 6.20
N PHE A 64 -9.19 4.19 5.70
CA PHE A 64 -9.62 2.79 5.85
C PHE A 64 -9.00 2.09 7.06
N LYS A 65 -7.82 2.52 7.51
CA LYS A 65 -7.08 2.00 8.67
C LYS A 65 -7.07 0.46 8.68
N GLU A 66 -7.46 -0.15 9.79
CA GLU A 66 -7.50 -1.59 9.99
C GLU A 66 -8.56 -2.33 9.16
N GLN A 67 -9.40 -1.63 8.38
CA GLN A 67 -10.38 -2.30 7.52
C GLN A 67 -9.77 -2.82 6.22
N ILE A 68 -8.71 -2.16 5.73
CA ILE A 68 -8.06 -2.48 4.47
C ILE A 68 -6.58 -2.24 4.62
N LYS A 69 -5.79 -3.24 4.28
CA LYS A 69 -4.34 -3.11 4.23
C LYS A 69 -3.90 -2.54 2.89
N ILE A 70 -3.04 -1.52 2.91
CA ILE A 70 -2.48 -0.93 1.68
C ILE A 70 -0.96 -1.08 1.69
N VAL A 71 -0.45 -1.92 0.79
CA VAL A 71 0.98 -2.27 0.70
C VAL A 71 1.57 -1.83 -0.64
N ARG A 72 2.90 -1.71 -0.68
CA ARG A 72 3.66 -1.53 -1.93
C ARG A 72 4.51 -2.73 -2.20
N VAL A 73 4.54 -3.13 -3.46
CA VAL A 73 5.51 -4.07 -4.01
C VAL A 73 6.39 -3.27 -4.96
N ASP A 74 7.68 -3.22 -4.62
CA ASP A 74 8.70 -2.74 -5.55
C ASP A 74 8.97 -3.85 -6.57
N ILE A 75 8.69 -3.57 -7.85
CA ILE A 75 8.84 -4.54 -8.93
C ILE A 75 10.30 -4.94 -9.18
N ASP A 76 11.26 -4.07 -8.86
CA ASP A 76 12.69 -4.37 -9.01
C ASP A 76 13.15 -5.37 -7.94
N ALA A 77 12.56 -5.27 -6.73
CA ALA A 77 12.83 -6.18 -5.62
C ALA A 77 11.98 -7.48 -5.67
N CYS A 78 10.86 -7.47 -6.38
CA CYS A 78 9.88 -8.56 -6.41
C CYS A 78 9.52 -9.02 -7.83
N SER A 79 10.53 -9.16 -8.68
CA SER A 79 10.36 -9.50 -10.10
C SER A 79 9.51 -10.76 -10.35
N ARG A 80 9.61 -11.79 -9.51
CA ARG A 80 8.84 -13.03 -9.67
C ARG A 80 7.36 -12.81 -9.41
N VAL A 81 7.04 -12.07 -8.35
CA VAL A 81 5.66 -11.72 -7.99
C VAL A 81 5.06 -10.80 -9.06
N ALA A 82 5.82 -9.81 -9.53
CA ALA A 82 5.39 -8.93 -10.61
C ALA A 82 5.08 -9.71 -11.90
N ALA A 83 5.90 -10.70 -12.25
CA ALA A 83 5.67 -11.56 -13.40
C ALA A 83 4.42 -12.45 -13.23
N GLU A 84 4.21 -13.02 -12.04
CA GLU A 84 3.05 -13.88 -11.73
C GLU A 84 1.72 -13.15 -11.92
N TYR A 85 1.65 -11.87 -11.51
CA TYR A 85 0.46 -11.04 -11.69
C TYR A 85 0.42 -10.28 -13.03
N GLY A 86 1.35 -10.55 -13.95
CA GLY A 86 1.37 -9.96 -15.28
C GLY A 86 1.58 -8.45 -15.28
N ILE A 87 2.37 -7.92 -14.34
CA ILE A 87 2.64 -6.49 -14.24
C ILE A 87 3.54 -6.06 -15.41
N GLN A 88 2.93 -5.38 -16.38
CA GLN A 88 3.62 -4.86 -17.58
C GLN A 88 3.78 -3.33 -17.55
N ASP A 89 2.84 -2.65 -16.91
CA ASP A 89 2.81 -1.20 -16.76
C ASP A 89 2.76 -0.83 -15.27
N ILE A 90 3.53 0.17 -14.87
CA ILE A 90 3.52 0.70 -13.51
C ILE A 90 3.14 2.19 -13.46
N PRO A 91 2.47 2.66 -12.40
CA PRO A 91 1.98 1.86 -11.26
C PRO A 91 0.77 0.99 -11.64
N MET A 92 0.60 -0.15 -10.98
CA MET A 92 -0.60 -0.97 -11.09
C MET A 92 -1.16 -1.24 -9.69
N LEU A 93 -2.45 -1.05 -9.52
CA LEU A 93 -3.16 -1.31 -8.27
C LEU A 93 -3.92 -2.62 -8.39
N VAL A 94 -3.65 -3.57 -7.50
CA VAL A 94 -4.30 -4.87 -7.49
C VAL A 94 -5.00 -5.07 -6.15
N PHE A 95 -6.26 -5.47 -6.21
CA PHE A 95 -7.13 -5.61 -5.07
C PHE A 95 -7.30 -7.09 -4.75
N PHE A 96 -6.98 -7.47 -3.52
CA PHE A 96 -7.10 -8.82 -3.01
C PHE A 96 -8.17 -8.90 -1.92
N LYS A 97 -8.96 -9.98 -1.94
CA LYS A 97 -9.89 -10.35 -0.85
C LYS A 97 -9.86 -11.86 -0.71
N ASN A 98 -9.68 -12.36 0.52
CA ASN A 98 -9.56 -13.79 0.81
C ASN A 98 -8.48 -14.50 -0.04
N GLY A 99 -7.34 -13.84 -0.24
CA GLY A 99 -6.23 -14.36 -1.03
C GLY A 99 -6.46 -14.41 -2.54
N GLN A 100 -7.57 -13.87 -3.05
CA GLN A 100 -7.88 -13.84 -4.48
C GLN A 100 -7.79 -12.42 -5.02
N LEU A 101 -7.24 -12.28 -6.24
CA LEU A 101 -7.34 -11.06 -7.02
C LEU A 101 -8.81 -10.86 -7.43
N VAL A 102 -9.41 -9.76 -7.00
CA VAL A 102 -10.82 -9.47 -7.26
C VAL A 102 -11.04 -8.24 -8.14
N ASP A 103 -10.06 -7.34 -8.23
CA ASP A 103 -10.12 -6.15 -9.08
C ASP A 103 -8.70 -5.65 -9.38
N GLN A 104 -8.56 -4.81 -10.40
CA GLN A 104 -7.31 -4.12 -10.71
C GLN A 104 -7.56 -2.77 -11.39
N ILE A 105 -6.63 -1.84 -11.18
CA ILE A 105 -6.53 -0.59 -11.94
C ILE A 105 -5.13 -0.57 -12.57
N ILE A 106 -5.11 -0.39 -13.89
CA ILE A 106 -3.88 -0.15 -14.63
C ILE A 106 -3.58 1.35 -14.57
N SER A 107 -2.36 1.72 -14.20
CA SER A 107 -1.88 3.09 -14.14
C SER A 107 -2.54 3.97 -13.05
N LEU A 108 -2.34 5.28 -13.17
CA LEU A 108 -2.81 6.29 -12.24
C LEU A 108 -4.34 6.44 -12.30
N ALA A 109 -4.99 6.41 -11.13
CA ALA A 109 -6.41 6.71 -11.01
C ALA A 109 -6.68 7.81 -9.95
N PRO A 110 -7.71 8.64 -10.15
CA PRO A 110 -8.18 9.57 -9.14
C PRO A 110 -8.60 8.86 -7.84
N ARG A 111 -8.28 9.49 -6.70
CA ARG A 111 -8.65 9.02 -5.35
C ARG A 111 -10.09 8.49 -5.24
N PRO A 112 -11.15 9.16 -5.75
CA PRO A 112 -12.52 8.66 -5.60
C PRO A 112 -12.75 7.30 -6.24
N ILE A 113 -12.07 7.00 -7.36
CA ILE A 113 -12.19 5.71 -8.04
C ILE A 113 -11.62 4.60 -7.17
N ILE A 114 -10.41 4.82 -6.64
CA ILE A 114 -9.73 3.86 -5.75
C ILE A 114 -10.57 3.65 -4.48
N ALA A 115 -11.01 4.73 -3.84
CA ALA A 115 -11.83 4.67 -2.63
C ALA A 115 -13.14 3.92 -2.85
N ASN A 116 -13.80 4.08 -4.01
CA ASN A 116 -15.04 3.37 -4.31
C ASN A 116 -14.82 1.86 -4.47
N LYS A 117 -13.73 1.44 -5.13
CA LYS A 117 -13.36 0.02 -5.22
C LYS A 117 -13.05 -0.55 -3.84
N LEU A 118 -12.27 0.16 -3.03
CA LEU A 118 -11.98 -0.23 -1.65
C LEU A 118 -13.25 -0.44 -0.82
N ARG A 119 -14.21 0.50 -0.88
CA ARG A 119 -15.51 0.36 -0.20
C ARG A 119 -16.32 -0.82 -0.70
N ALA A 120 -16.20 -1.20 -1.98
CA ALA A 120 -16.88 -2.37 -2.51
C ALA A 120 -16.34 -3.68 -1.92
N LEU A 121 -15.06 -3.71 -1.50
CA LEU A 121 -14.46 -4.88 -0.85
C LEU A 121 -14.95 -5.11 0.58
N LEU A 122 -15.44 -4.08 1.26
CA LEU A 122 -15.94 -4.16 2.63
C LEU A 122 -17.42 -4.58 2.72
N ARG A 123 -18.06 -4.83 1.57
CA ARG A 123 -19.43 -5.32 1.49
C ARG A 123 -19.50 -6.84 1.55
#